data_AF-A0A1C6F9H7-F1
#
_entry.id   AF-A0A1C6F9H7-F1
#
_cell.length_a   1.000
_cell.length_b   1.000
_cell.length_c   1.000
_cell.angle_alpha   90.00
_cell.angle_beta   90.00
_cell.angle_gamma   90.00
#
_symmetry.space_group_name_H-M   'P 1'
#
loop_
_entity.id
_entity.type
_entity.pdbx_description
1 polymer ?
#
loop_
_entity_poly.entity_id
_entity_poly.type
_entity_poly.pdbx_seq_one_letter_code
_entity_poly.pdbx_strand_id
1 'polypeptide(L)'
;MQKKQKQLSNYPVWFDGTNINEAAFCEEFLHTHKILFANNAFFTPEGRVTDDLPLRGEIFESLKHYAINNVPRKVTNILEVMKLAAYIEDFPPEANKIHLANGTIYIDGTFIPEKPDIVRMRLPVNYNPDTPEASTWLSFLDQLLYPEDIPTLQEFIGYCLIPSNKGQRMMIIKGNGGEGKSQIGAVLNSLLGSNMKDGSIGKISENRFARADLEHILLCVDDDMRMEALKQTSYVKSIVTAQGKMDLERKGKQSYQGWLFSRLLAFSNGDLQALYDRSDGFYRRQLVLTAKEKPADRVDDPYLAEKMKKEAESIFLWAFKGLQRLVRQNFKFTESPRIKANRENVKRDNNNVLEFLESEGYIRFQAEASASSKELYESYRLWCEENSMTALKNRSFSDAMIAVQAKYNLEHCNTIKNSAGRRVWGFTGVKVITKPFYTDGFMDDSQCTYVPKEWTN
;
A
#
# COMPACT_ATOMS: atom_id res chain seq x y z
N MET A 1 -38.05 54.00 16.19
CA MET A 1 -36.91 53.66 15.31
C MET A 1 -35.60 53.43 16.07
N GLN A 2 -35.26 54.24 17.08
CA GLN A 2 -34.01 54.07 17.87
C GLN A 2 -33.87 52.73 18.66
N LYS A 3 -34.97 52.11 19.14
CA LYS A 3 -34.91 50.80 19.82
C LYS A 3 -34.57 49.62 18.89
N LYS A 4 -34.96 49.67 17.61
CA LYS A 4 -34.66 48.63 16.60
C LYS A 4 -33.21 48.71 16.14
N GLN A 5 -32.69 49.93 15.95
CA GLN A 5 -31.28 50.16 15.62
C GLN A 5 -30.31 49.76 16.74
N LYS A 6 -30.70 49.92 18.01
CA LYS A 6 -29.88 49.50 19.18
C LYS A 6 -29.85 47.98 19.42
N GLN A 7 -30.78 47.21 18.82
CA GLN A 7 -30.80 45.74 18.89
C GLN A 7 -29.95 45.09 17.80
N LEU A 8 -29.85 45.72 16.62
CA LEU A 8 -29.01 45.27 15.51
C LEU A 8 -27.50 45.38 15.79
N SER A 9 -27.07 46.19 16.76
CA SER A 9 -25.65 46.34 17.12
C SER A 9 -25.07 45.18 17.94
N ASN A 10 -25.91 44.26 18.43
CA ASN A 10 -25.48 43.10 19.24
C ASN A 10 -25.51 41.79 18.45
N TYR A 11 -25.93 41.80 17.18
CA TYR A 11 -25.93 40.60 16.35
C TYR A 11 -24.62 40.47 15.58
N PRO A 12 -24.19 39.23 15.28
CA PRO A 12 -23.10 38.99 14.35
C PRO A 12 -23.38 39.63 12.99
N VAL A 13 -22.32 40.02 12.27
CA VAL A 13 -22.42 40.76 11.00
C VAL A 13 -23.21 39.98 9.94
N TRP A 14 -23.24 38.66 10.04
CA TRP A 14 -23.96 37.76 9.15
C TRP A 14 -25.44 37.54 9.51
N PHE A 15 -25.99 38.18 10.56
CA PHE A 15 -27.39 38.03 10.97
C PHE A 15 -28.12 39.37 11.10
N ASP A 16 -29.22 39.53 10.34
CA ASP A 16 -30.02 40.77 10.32
C ASP A 16 -31.20 40.78 11.32
N GLY A 17 -31.30 39.76 12.17
CA GLY A 17 -32.44 39.52 13.07
C GLY A 17 -33.47 38.53 12.52
N THR A 18 -33.41 38.17 11.23
CA THR A 18 -34.35 37.23 10.58
C THR A 18 -33.63 36.23 9.67
N ASN A 19 -32.67 36.70 8.87
CA ASN A 19 -31.95 35.94 7.87
C ASN A 19 -30.47 35.78 8.25
N ILE A 20 -29.90 34.68 7.79
CA ILE A 20 -28.46 34.40 7.90
C ILE A 20 -27.85 34.62 6.53
N ASN A 21 -26.87 35.51 6.45
CA ASN A 21 -26.03 35.70 5.28
C ASN A 21 -24.91 34.65 5.32
N GLU A 22 -25.07 33.58 4.56
CA GLU A 22 -24.14 32.45 4.51
C GLU A 22 -22.73 32.87 4.05
N ALA A 23 -22.61 33.85 3.15
CA ALA A 23 -21.32 34.35 2.66
C ALA A 23 -20.58 35.16 3.73
N ALA A 24 -21.27 36.10 4.39
CA ALA A 24 -20.69 36.87 5.49
C ALA A 24 -20.32 35.97 6.68
N PHE A 25 -21.10 34.91 6.93
CA PHE A 25 -20.76 33.90 7.93
C PHE A 25 -19.44 33.22 7.55
N CYS A 26 -19.29 32.78 6.30
CA CYS A 26 -18.07 32.12 5.83
C CYS A 26 -16.84 33.03 5.96
N GLU A 27 -16.94 34.31 5.61
CA GLU A 27 -15.82 35.26 5.74
C GLU A 27 -15.33 35.38 7.19
N GLU A 28 -16.25 35.59 8.13
CA GLU A 28 -15.93 35.67 9.56
C GLU A 28 -15.38 34.35 10.12
N PHE A 29 -16.00 33.24 9.73
CA PHE A 29 -15.62 31.90 10.16
C PHE A 29 -14.22 31.52 9.66
N LEU A 30 -13.92 31.76 8.39
CA LEU A 30 -12.62 31.46 7.77
C LEU A 30 -11.50 32.33 8.33
N HIS A 31 -11.76 33.60 8.61
CA HIS A 31 -10.79 34.49 9.25
C HIS A 31 -10.38 33.99 10.64
N THR A 32 -11.34 33.42 11.39
CA THR A 32 -11.10 32.94 12.75
C THR A 32 -10.45 31.54 12.77
N HIS A 33 -10.89 30.62 11.92
CA HIS A 33 -10.50 29.20 11.99
C HIS A 33 -9.35 28.82 11.06
N LYS A 34 -8.87 29.72 10.18
CA LYS A 34 -7.79 29.46 9.21
C LYS A 34 -8.02 28.17 8.44
N ILE A 35 -9.03 28.14 7.59
CA ILE A 35 -9.39 26.96 6.79
C ILE A 35 -9.16 27.27 5.32
N LEU A 36 -8.57 26.32 4.60
CA LEU A 36 -8.52 26.33 3.13
C LEU A 36 -9.19 25.08 2.58
N PHE A 37 -9.67 25.16 1.34
CA PHE A 37 -10.20 24.04 0.59
C PHE A 37 -9.38 23.85 -0.68
N ALA A 38 -8.72 22.70 -0.81
CA ALA A 38 -7.90 22.37 -1.98
C ALA A 38 -7.97 20.86 -2.24
N ASN A 39 -7.79 20.43 -3.49
CA ASN A 39 -7.71 19.00 -3.84
C ASN A 39 -8.80 18.13 -3.17
N ASN A 40 -10.04 18.62 -3.18
CA ASN A 40 -11.23 17.99 -2.60
C ASN A 40 -11.21 17.75 -1.07
N ALA A 41 -10.42 18.49 -0.30
CA ALA A 41 -10.39 18.41 1.15
C ALA A 41 -10.24 19.79 1.81
N PHE A 42 -10.74 19.90 3.04
CA PHE A 42 -10.43 21.04 3.91
C PHE A 42 -9.11 20.79 4.66
N PHE A 43 -8.34 21.86 4.85
CA PHE A 43 -7.10 21.85 5.61
C PHE A 43 -7.09 22.99 6.63
N THR A 44 -6.53 22.71 7.80
CA THR A 44 -6.39 23.66 8.92
C THR A 44 -4.94 23.65 9.41
N PRO A 45 -4.58 24.48 10.41
CA PRO A 45 -3.29 24.37 11.06
C PRO A 45 -3.02 22.99 11.66
N GLU A 46 -4.05 22.18 11.96
CA GLU A 46 -3.92 20.81 12.49
C GLU A 46 -3.88 19.73 11.39
N GLY A 47 -3.86 20.13 10.10
CA GLY A 47 -3.78 19.21 8.97
C GLY A 47 -5.10 19.04 8.22
N ARG A 48 -5.20 17.96 7.46
CA ARG A 48 -6.39 17.62 6.69
C ARG A 48 -7.57 17.27 7.60
N VAL A 49 -8.73 17.88 7.32
CA VAL A 49 -10.01 17.50 7.92
C VAL A 49 -10.48 16.19 7.26
N THR A 50 -10.48 15.10 8.01
CA THR A 50 -10.85 13.76 7.50
C THR A 50 -12.32 13.42 7.69
N ASP A 51 -12.95 14.03 8.67
CA ASP A 51 -14.38 13.97 8.96
C ASP A 51 -14.88 15.41 9.08
N ASP A 52 -15.95 15.75 8.36
CA ASP A 52 -16.51 17.10 8.38
C ASP A 52 -17.46 17.32 9.56
N LEU A 53 -17.78 16.29 10.35
CA LEU A 53 -18.67 16.38 11.49
C LEU A 53 -18.23 17.40 12.56
N PRO A 54 -16.95 17.49 12.99
CA PRO A 54 -16.51 18.52 13.92
C PRO A 54 -16.76 19.94 13.37
N LEU A 55 -16.42 20.15 12.11
CA LEU A 55 -16.61 21.43 11.41
C LEU A 55 -18.11 21.78 11.29
N ARG A 56 -18.97 20.81 10.97
CA ARG A 56 -20.43 20.97 10.99
C ARG A 56 -20.94 21.29 12.39
N GLY A 57 -20.35 20.70 13.43
CA GLY A 57 -20.64 20.97 14.83
C GLY A 57 -20.35 22.42 15.20
N GLU A 58 -19.18 22.94 14.84
CA GLU A 58 -18.81 24.34 15.09
C GLU A 58 -19.72 25.34 14.36
N ILE A 59 -20.08 25.03 13.10
CA ILE A 59 -21.08 25.82 12.35
C ILE A 59 -22.43 25.76 13.06
N PHE A 60 -22.89 24.58 13.46
CA PHE A 60 -24.14 24.41 14.20
C PHE A 60 -24.15 25.22 15.50
N GLU A 61 -23.08 25.16 16.29
CA GLU A 61 -22.94 25.90 17.54
C GLU A 61 -23.01 27.41 17.33
N SER A 62 -22.44 27.91 16.22
CA SER A 62 -22.54 29.31 15.83
C SER A 62 -23.96 29.72 15.44
N LEU A 63 -24.74 28.79 14.86
CA LEU A 63 -26.10 29.05 14.39
C LEU A 63 -27.21 28.79 15.42
N LYS A 64 -26.97 27.98 16.46
CA LYS A 64 -28.02 27.39 17.31
C LYS A 64 -28.95 28.40 18.00
N HIS A 65 -28.48 29.63 18.20
CA HIS A 65 -29.27 30.71 18.83
C HIS A 65 -29.92 31.67 17.81
N TYR A 66 -29.61 31.53 16.52
CA TYR A 66 -30.05 32.43 15.45
C TYR A 66 -30.95 31.73 14.42
N ALA A 67 -30.79 30.42 14.23
CA ALA A 67 -31.59 29.61 13.32
C ALA A 67 -32.55 28.69 14.09
N ILE A 68 -33.85 28.95 13.98
CA ILE A 68 -34.90 28.13 14.64
C ILE A 68 -35.32 26.94 13.77
N ASN A 69 -35.33 27.11 12.44
CA ASN A 69 -35.80 26.11 11.48
C ASN A 69 -34.73 25.74 10.45
N ASN A 70 -34.80 24.52 9.92
CA ASN A 70 -33.95 24.03 8.82
C ASN A 70 -32.44 24.12 9.08
N VAL A 71 -32.02 24.05 10.36
CA VAL A 71 -30.61 24.18 10.76
C VAL A 71 -29.69 23.20 10.03
N PRO A 72 -30.01 21.89 9.89
CA PRO A 72 -29.14 20.96 9.16
C PRO A 72 -28.90 21.36 7.70
N ARG A 73 -29.93 21.88 7.02
CA ARG A 73 -29.82 22.37 5.65
C ARG A 73 -28.95 23.62 5.57
N LYS A 74 -29.11 24.56 6.51
CA LYS A 74 -28.25 25.77 6.59
C LYS A 74 -26.78 25.40 6.83
N VAL A 75 -26.51 24.46 7.73
CA VAL A 75 -25.14 23.95 7.96
C VAL A 75 -24.55 23.38 6.66
N THR A 76 -25.36 22.61 5.92
CA THR A 76 -24.92 22.02 4.64
C THR A 76 -24.64 23.09 3.59
N ASN A 77 -25.52 24.08 3.44
CA ASN A 77 -25.33 25.20 2.51
C ASN A 77 -24.07 26.00 2.85
N ILE A 78 -23.87 26.36 4.11
CA ILE A 78 -22.68 27.07 4.58
C ILE A 78 -21.43 26.26 4.27
N LEU A 79 -21.45 24.94 4.47
CA LEU A 79 -20.31 24.09 4.12
C LEU A 79 -19.98 24.16 2.62
N GLU A 80 -20.98 24.16 1.74
CA GLU A 80 -20.77 24.31 0.29
C GLU A 80 -20.26 25.71 -0.09
N VAL A 81 -20.80 26.77 0.50
CA VAL A 81 -20.31 28.16 0.29
C VAL A 81 -18.88 28.30 0.80
N MET A 82 -18.56 27.69 1.94
CA MET A 82 -17.23 27.71 2.52
C MET A 82 -16.21 27.01 1.64
N LYS A 83 -16.57 25.92 0.94
CA LYS A 83 -15.67 25.32 -0.07
C LYS A 83 -15.29 26.31 -1.15
N LEU A 84 -16.23 27.15 -1.60
CA LEU A 84 -15.99 28.17 -2.61
C LEU A 84 -15.14 29.33 -2.04
N ALA A 85 -15.47 29.81 -0.85
CA ALA A 85 -14.79 30.93 -0.21
C ALA A 85 -13.36 30.60 0.24
N ALA A 86 -13.11 29.36 0.66
CA ALA A 86 -11.81 28.87 1.10
C ALA A 86 -10.99 28.26 -0.04
N TYR A 87 -11.52 28.24 -1.28
CA TYR A 87 -10.91 27.53 -2.39
C TYR A 87 -9.56 28.12 -2.79
N ILE A 88 -8.57 27.25 -2.93
CA ILE A 88 -7.34 27.55 -3.67
C ILE A 88 -7.11 26.47 -4.73
N GLU A 89 -6.47 26.85 -5.84
CA GLU A 89 -6.29 25.98 -7.01
C GLU A 89 -5.51 24.70 -6.69
N ASP A 90 -4.42 24.83 -5.94
CA ASP A 90 -3.59 23.71 -5.51
C ASP A 90 -2.90 24.02 -4.19
N PHE A 91 -2.44 22.97 -3.51
CA PHE A 91 -1.77 23.11 -2.22
C PHE A 91 -0.60 22.14 -2.08
N PRO A 92 0.43 22.12 -2.92
CA PRO A 92 1.37 21.00 -3.05
C PRO A 92 1.99 20.50 -1.72
N PRO A 93 2.25 19.18 -1.57
CA PRO A 93 2.90 18.65 -0.38
C PRO A 93 4.36 19.09 -0.25
N GLU A 94 4.78 19.38 0.97
CA GLU A 94 6.14 19.84 1.28
C GLU A 94 6.94 18.72 1.93
N ALA A 95 7.94 18.22 1.22
CA ALA A 95 8.72 17.05 1.65
C ALA A 95 9.93 17.40 2.52
N ASN A 96 10.23 18.68 2.76
CA ASN A 96 11.41 19.16 3.49
C ASN A 96 11.16 19.49 4.98
N LYS A 97 9.90 19.37 5.43
CA LYS A 97 9.48 19.66 6.80
C LYS A 97 8.43 18.65 7.26
N ILE A 98 8.33 18.48 8.57
CA ILE A 98 7.38 17.60 9.24
C ILE A 98 6.63 18.46 10.27
N HIS A 99 5.32 18.50 10.18
CA HIS A 99 4.48 19.22 11.14
C HIS A 99 4.05 18.29 12.25
N LEU A 100 4.30 18.70 13.49
CA LEU A 100 4.15 17.95 14.72
C LEU A 100 3.14 18.64 15.64
N ALA A 101 2.68 17.96 16.69
CA ALA A 101 1.65 18.51 17.57
C ALA A 101 2.06 19.80 18.29
N ASN A 102 3.36 20.09 18.42
CA ASN A 102 3.89 21.30 19.06
C ASN A 102 4.72 22.20 18.15
N GLY A 103 4.72 22.00 16.82
CA GLY A 103 5.50 22.85 15.92
C GLY A 103 5.80 22.21 14.56
N THR A 104 6.86 22.67 13.92
CA THR A 104 7.36 22.17 12.63
C THR A 104 8.85 21.93 12.72
N ILE A 105 9.30 20.72 12.35
CA ILE A 105 10.73 20.39 12.25
C ILE A 105 11.14 20.26 10.78
N TYR A 106 12.25 20.87 10.42
CA TYR A 106 12.88 20.74 9.10
C TYR A 106 13.80 19.52 9.08
N ILE A 107 14.05 18.94 7.90
CA ILE A 107 14.92 17.75 7.78
C ILE A 107 16.33 17.99 8.34
N ASP A 108 16.83 19.23 8.30
CA ASP A 108 18.12 19.60 8.88
C ASP A 108 18.14 19.59 10.42
N GLY A 109 16.98 19.45 11.08
CA GLY A 109 16.81 19.45 12.53
C GLY A 109 16.35 20.77 13.12
N THR A 110 16.20 21.83 12.30
CA THR A 110 15.68 23.12 12.77
C THR A 110 14.23 22.97 13.21
N PHE A 111 13.87 23.40 14.42
CA PHE A 111 12.52 23.32 14.96
C PHE A 111 11.91 24.71 15.19
N ILE A 112 10.67 24.89 14.73
CA ILE A 112 9.88 26.10 14.94
C ILE A 112 8.63 25.70 15.76
N PRO A 113 8.46 26.21 17.00
CA PRO A 113 7.35 25.82 17.88
C PRO A 113 5.99 26.41 17.48
N GLU A 114 6.00 27.48 16.68
CA GLU A 114 4.78 28.16 16.26
C GLU A 114 3.99 27.34 15.22
N LYS A 115 2.66 27.45 15.24
CA LYS A 115 1.74 26.87 14.25
C LYS A 115 1.00 27.93 13.44
N PRO A 116 1.67 28.85 12.73
CA PRO A 116 0.99 29.93 12.03
C PRO A 116 0.26 29.42 10.77
N ASP A 117 0.80 28.40 10.13
CA ASP A 117 0.44 27.97 8.79
C ASP A 117 -0.64 26.88 8.78
N ILE A 118 -1.50 26.93 7.76
CA ILE A 118 -2.34 25.79 7.38
C ILE A 118 -1.44 24.75 6.73
N VAL A 119 -1.60 23.47 7.11
CA VAL A 119 -0.72 22.40 6.67
C VAL A 119 -1.52 21.25 6.08
N ARG A 120 -0.91 20.46 5.20
CA ARG A 120 -1.58 19.25 4.69
C ARG A 120 -1.77 18.18 5.74
N MET A 121 -0.76 18.02 6.59
CA MET A 121 -0.59 16.88 7.48
C MET A 121 0.07 17.38 8.74
N ARG A 122 -0.49 17.06 9.89
CA ARG A 122 0.17 17.22 11.19
C ARG A 122 0.14 15.88 11.89
N LEU A 123 1.28 15.47 12.42
CA LEU A 123 1.40 14.28 13.23
C LEU A 123 0.99 14.61 14.68
N PRO A 124 0.29 13.70 15.39
CA PRO A 124 -0.18 13.94 16.76
C PRO A 124 0.93 13.89 17.83
N VAL A 125 2.18 13.64 17.44
CA VAL A 125 3.34 13.53 18.34
C VAL A 125 4.05 14.87 18.49
N ASN A 126 4.59 15.15 19.68
CA ASN A 126 5.44 16.33 19.90
C ASN A 126 6.89 16.06 19.51
N TYR A 127 7.59 17.12 19.12
CA TYR A 127 9.05 17.14 19.16
C TYR A 127 9.53 17.43 20.57
N ASN A 128 10.28 16.50 21.16
CA ASN A 128 10.93 16.67 22.45
C ASN A 128 12.34 16.07 22.37
N PRO A 129 13.41 16.89 22.20
CA PRO A 129 14.77 16.39 22.05
C PRO A 129 15.32 15.69 23.30
N ASP A 130 14.73 15.97 24.47
CA ASP A 130 15.18 15.47 25.77
C ASP A 130 14.44 14.21 26.23
N THR A 131 13.57 13.65 25.39
CA THR A 131 12.86 12.40 25.69
C THR A 131 13.85 11.25 25.90
N PRO A 132 13.60 10.33 26.86
CA PRO A 132 14.45 9.15 27.04
C PRO A 132 14.47 8.28 25.77
N GLU A 133 15.44 7.39 25.68
CA GLU A 133 15.48 6.40 24.61
C GLU A 133 14.21 5.51 24.62
N ALA A 134 13.74 5.15 23.42
CA ALA A 134 12.60 4.25 23.23
C ALA A 134 12.97 2.79 23.58
N SER A 135 13.31 2.54 24.84
CA SER A 135 13.90 1.28 25.29
C SER A 135 12.98 0.08 25.04
N THR A 136 11.67 0.24 25.21
CA THR A 136 10.68 -0.82 24.97
C THR A 136 10.59 -1.11 23.48
N TRP A 137 10.54 -0.06 22.65
CA TRP A 137 10.53 -0.18 21.20
C TRP A 137 11.77 -0.88 20.67
N LEU A 138 12.97 -0.47 21.11
CA LEU A 138 14.22 -1.06 20.66
C LEU A 138 14.35 -2.52 21.10
N SER A 139 14.02 -2.83 22.35
CA SER A 139 13.99 -4.21 22.84
C SER A 139 13.01 -5.07 22.05
N PHE A 140 11.84 -4.53 21.69
CA PHE A 140 10.88 -5.24 20.85
C PHE A 140 11.44 -5.50 19.44
N LEU A 141 12.08 -4.51 18.81
CA LEU A 141 12.70 -4.68 17.51
C LEU A 141 13.85 -5.69 17.52
N ASP A 142 14.66 -5.71 18.58
CA ASP A 142 15.75 -6.69 18.73
C ASP A 142 15.23 -8.12 18.88
N GLN A 143 14.05 -8.30 19.49
CA GLN A 143 13.38 -9.59 19.56
C GLN A 143 12.73 -9.97 18.22
N LEU A 144 12.15 -9.00 17.50
CA LEU A 144 11.41 -9.23 16.26
C LEU A 144 12.32 -9.40 15.03
N LEU A 145 13.39 -8.62 14.92
CA LEU A 145 14.21 -8.49 13.71
C LEU A 145 15.68 -8.77 14.00
N TYR A 146 16.42 -9.09 12.95
CA TYR A 146 17.87 -9.19 13.02
C TYR A 146 18.50 -7.79 13.09
N PRO A 147 19.56 -7.57 13.90
CA PRO A 147 20.14 -6.24 14.10
C PRO A 147 20.54 -5.54 12.79
N GLU A 148 20.99 -6.30 11.78
CA GLU A 148 21.36 -5.75 10.46
C GLU A 148 20.19 -5.16 9.66
N ASP A 149 18.94 -5.54 9.97
CA ASP A 149 17.73 -5.09 9.26
C ASP A 149 17.04 -3.88 9.94
N ILE A 150 17.34 -3.64 11.22
CA ILE A 150 16.76 -2.54 12.01
C ILE A 150 17.06 -1.17 11.39
N PRO A 151 18.27 -0.87 10.87
CA PRO A 151 18.54 0.39 10.18
C PRO A 151 17.64 0.63 8.96
N THR A 152 17.29 -0.42 8.21
CA THR A 152 16.38 -0.33 7.06
C THR A 152 14.96 0.00 7.51
N LEU A 153 14.48 -0.66 8.59
CA LEU A 153 13.19 -0.34 9.18
C LEU A 153 13.15 1.11 9.68
N GLN A 154 14.20 1.56 10.37
CA GLN A 154 14.33 2.93 10.86
C GLN A 154 14.24 3.96 9.72
N GLU A 155 14.96 3.72 8.62
CA GLU A 155 14.89 4.56 7.42
C GLU A 155 13.50 4.56 6.80
N PHE A 156 12.83 3.40 6.75
CA PHE A 156 11.51 3.28 6.16
C PHE A 156 10.44 3.97 7.00
N ILE A 157 10.48 3.83 8.33
CA ILE A 157 9.57 4.56 9.22
C ILE A 157 9.85 6.07 9.12
N GLY A 158 11.13 6.48 9.09
CA GLY A 158 11.50 7.88 8.85
C GLY A 158 10.99 8.42 7.51
N TYR A 159 11.10 7.62 6.45
CA TYR A 159 10.58 7.93 5.12
C TYR A 159 9.05 8.14 5.12
N CYS A 160 8.34 7.43 6.00
CA CYS A 160 6.90 7.59 6.17
C CYS A 160 6.50 8.93 6.81
N LEU A 161 7.42 9.69 7.40
CA LEU A 161 7.13 10.98 8.04
C LEU A 161 6.95 12.15 7.06
N ILE A 162 7.42 12.01 5.81
CA ILE A 162 7.39 13.08 4.80
C ILE A 162 6.55 12.68 3.58
N PRO A 163 5.90 13.60 2.86
CA PRO A 163 5.13 13.26 1.66
C PRO A 163 6.03 13.10 0.42
N SER A 164 6.92 12.10 0.42
CA SER A 164 7.85 11.84 -0.70
C SER A 164 7.91 10.37 -1.11
N ASN A 165 8.03 10.14 -2.42
CA ASN A 165 8.29 8.83 -3.02
C ASN A 165 9.68 8.71 -3.68
N LYS A 166 10.63 9.60 -3.34
CA LYS A 166 11.97 9.64 -3.95
C LYS A 166 12.75 8.32 -3.81
N GLY A 167 12.54 7.57 -2.73
CA GLY A 167 13.17 6.27 -2.50
C GLY A 167 12.60 5.14 -3.34
N GLN A 168 11.38 5.28 -3.86
CA GLN A 168 10.71 4.26 -4.69
C GLN A 168 10.74 2.86 -4.05
N ARG A 169 10.47 2.80 -2.74
CA ARG A 169 10.41 1.55 -1.96
C ARG A 169 9.08 1.41 -1.24
N MET A 170 8.61 0.17 -1.17
CA MET A 170 7.60 -0.36 -0.26
C MET A 170 8.28 -1.41 0.63
N MET A 171 7.69 -1.70 1.78
CA MET A 171 8.24 -2.65 2.74
C MET A 171 7.29 -3.81 2.97
N ILE A 172 7.85 -5.02 3.00
CA ILE A 172 7.17 -6.25 3.38
C ILE A 172 7.94 -6.84 4.56
N ILE A 173 7.25 -7.11 5.66
CA ILE A 173 7.83 -7.83 6.81
C ILE A 173 7.14 -9.18 6.89
N LYS A 174 7.88 -10.25 6.58
CA LYS A 174 7.36 -11.62 6.57
C LYS A 174 7.75 -12.41 7.82
N GLY A 175 6.90 -13.33 8.24
CA GLY A 175 7.15 -14.30 9.32
C GLY A 175 5.95 -15.22 9.52
N ASN A 176 6.10 -16.34 10.22
CA ASN A 176 5.10 -17.41 10.32
C ASN A 176 3.80 -17.05 11.08
N GLY A 177 3.75 -15.91 11.75
CA GLY A 177 2.59 -15.43 12.51
C GLY A 177 2.86 -15.48 14.02
N GLY A 178 2.27 -14.52 14.74
CA GLY A 178 2.44 -14.43 16.20
C GLY A 178 3.78 -13.85 16.66
N GLU A 179 4.71 -13.48 15.77
CA GLU A 179 5.99 -12.86 16.18
C GLU A 179 5.80 -11.44 16.75
N GLY A 180 4.69 -10.78 16.43
CA GLY A 180 4.39 -9.41 16.85
C GLY A 180 4.53 -8.35 15.75
N LYS A 181 4.67 -8.75 14.47
CA LYS A 181 4.82 -7.84 13.31
C LYS A 181 3.81 -6.68 13.31
N SER A 182 2.52 -6.97 13.50
CA SER A 182 1.42 -5.98 13.52
C SER A 182 1.53 -4.95 14.65
N GLN A 183 2.34 -5.20 15.68
CA GLN A 183 2.62 -4.21 16.73
C GLN A 183 3.37 -2.99 16.18
N ILE A 184 4.17 -3.15 15.13
CA ILE A 184 4.75 -2.03 14.39
C ILE A 184 3.63 -1.14 13.83
N GLY A 185 2.63 -1.73 13.16
CA GLY A 185 1.48 -0.99 12.63
C GLY A 185 0.73 -0.22 13.70
N ALA A 186 0.49 -0.84 14.86
CA ALA A 186 -0.19 -0.21 16.00
C ALA A 186 0.57 1.03 16.54
N VAL A 187 1.90 0.97 16.60
CA VAL A 187 2.75 2.10 17.00
C VAL A 187 2.74 3.19 15.92
N LEU A 188 2.86 2.82 14.65
CA LEU A 188 2.83 3.77 13.54
C LEU A 188 1.49 4.51 13.43
N ASN A 189 0.38 3.86 13.77
CA ASN A 189 -0.92 4.53 13.83
C ASN A 189 -0.94 5.63 14.92
N SER A 190 -0.33 5.38 16.08
CA SER A 190 -0.18 6.40 17.12
C SER A 190 0.75 7.55 16.70
N LEU A 191 1.76 7.25 15.87
CA LEU A 191 2.73 8.25 15.39
C LEU A 191 2.16 9.12 14.27
N LEU A 192 1.39 8.53 13.35
CA LEU A 192 0.92 9.17 12.13
C LEU A 192 -0.53 9.68 12.23
N GLY A 193 -1.34 9.11 13.12
CA GLY A 193 -2.76 9.45 13.29
C GLY A 193 -3.54 9.31 11.98
N SER A 194 -4.32 10.33 11.64
CA SER A 194 -5.16 10.37 10.42
C SER A 194 -4.39 10.36 9.09
N ASN A 195 -3.05 10.43 9.14
CA ASN A 195 -2.17 10.34 7.99
C ASN A 195 -1.76 8.90 7.65
N MET A 196 -2.13 7.92 8.49
CA MET A 196 -2.03 6.50 8.21
C MET A 196 -3.41 5.92 7.89
N LYS A 197 -3.44 4.86 7.08
CA LYS A 197 -4.65 4.13 6.75
C LYS A 197 -4.37 2.63 6.68
N ASP A 198 -5.31 1.84 7.18
CA ASP A 198 -5.32 0.40 6.95
C ASP A 198 -5.93 0.10 5.57
N GLY A 199 -5.27 -0.75 4.81
CA GLY A 199 -5.70 -1.06 3.45
C GLY A 199 -5.01 -2.30 2.88
N SER A 200 -5.65 -2.93 1.90
CA SER A 200 -5.09 -4.12 1.26
C SER A 200 -4.35 -3.76 -0.03
N ILE A 201 -3.08 -4.18 -0.14
CA ILE A 201 -2.28 -4.06 -1.35
C ILE A 201 -2.93 -4.82 -2.50
N GLY A 202 -3.51 -6.01 -2.22
CA GLY A 202 -4.31 -6.76 -3.18
C GLY A 202 -5.47 -5.93 -3.74
N LYS A 203 -6.26 -5.29 -2.86
CA LYS A 203 -7.35 -4.41 -3.27
C LYS A 203 -6.87 -3.18 -4.04
N ILE A 204 -5.75 -2.57 -3.65
CA ILE A 204 -5.13 -1.44 -4.37
C ILE A 204 -4.74 -1.85 -5.79
N SER A 205 -4.26 -3.09 -5.96
CA SER A 205 -3.84 -3.63 -7.25
C SER A 205 -4.99 -3.83 -8.24
N GLU A 206 -6.21 -4.11 -7.76
CA GLU A 206 -7.36 -4.45 -8.60
C GLU A 206 -8.44 -3.36 -8.65
N ASN A 207 -8.68 -2.65 -7.54
CA ASN A 207 -9.81 -1.74 -7.40
C ASN A 207 -9.36 -0.28 -7.57
N ARG A 208 -9.85 0.39 -8.62
CA ARG A 208 -9.58 1.81 -8.90
C ARG A 208 -9.97 2.77 -7.79
N PHE A 209 -11.05 2.49 -7.08
CA PHE A 209 -11.53 3.34 -5.99
C PHE A 209 -10.64 3.23 -4.74
N ALA A 210 -10.01 2.07 -4.52
CA ALA A 210 -9.08 1.89 -3.40
C ALA A 210 -7.80 2.73 -3.54
N ARG A 211 -7.48 3.22 -4.74
CA ARG A 211 -6.32 4.10 -4.98
C ARG A 211 -6.63 5.54 -4.58
N ALA A 212 -7.83 6.03 -4.87
CA ALA A 212 -8.28 7.37 -4.46
C ALA A 212 -8.36 7.52 -2.94
N ASP A 213 -8.49 6.40 -2.24
CA ASP A 213 -8.47 6.29 -0.79
C ASP A 213 -7.08 6.54 -0.16
N LEU A 214 -6.02 6.54 -0.97
CA LEU A 214 -4.64 6.85 -0.57
C LEU A 214 -4.26 8.32 -0.82
N GLU A 215 -5.17 9.10 -1.40
CA GLU A 215 -4.98 10.53 -1.56
C GLU A 215 -4.81 11.19 -0.18
N HIS A 216 -3.79 12.03 -0.03
CA HIS A 216 -3.46 12.68 1.24
C HIS A 216 -3.11 11.70 2.39
N ILE A 217 -2.60 10.50 2.09
CA ILE A 217 -2.15 9.51 3.09
C ILE A 217 -0.63 9.34 3.00
N LEU A 218 0.06 9.36 4.14
CA LEU A 218 1.51 9.11 4.22
C LEU A 218 1.83 7.61 4.18
N LEU A 219 1.05 6.78 4.86
CA LEU A 219 1.31 5.35 4.99
C LEU A 219 0.01 4.55 4.86
N CYS A 220 0.02 3.57 3.97
CA CYS A 220 -0.96 2.50 3.93
C CYS A 220 -0.34 1.24 4.54
N VAL A 221 -1.01 0.64 5.52
CA VAL A 221 -0.60 -0.61 6.14
C VAL A 221 -1.56 -1.74 5.75
N ASP A 222 -1.01 -2.82 5.22
CA ASP A 222 -1.71 -4.08 4.99
C ASP A 222 -1.33 -5.05 6.11
N ASP A 223 -2.17 -5.07 7.15
CA ASP A 223 -1.87 -5.76 8.41
C ASP A 223 -1.91 -7.29 8.31
N ASP A 224 -2.60 -7.81 7.30
CA ASP A 224 -2.71 -9.23 6.99
C ASP A 224 -2.77 -9.39 5.46
N MET A 225 -1.60 -9.17 4.84
CA MET A 225 -1.48 -9.23 3.39
C MET A 225 -1.75 -10.66 2.94
N ARG A 226 -2.82 -10.80 2.15
CA ARG A 226 -3.19 -12.09 1.59
C ARG A 226 -2.08 -12.65 0.72
N MET A 227 -1.96 -13.97 0.75
CA MET A 227 -0.93 -14.72 0.04
C MET A 227 -1.21 -14.89 -1.46
N GLU A 228 -2.38 -14.46 -1.96
CA GLU A 228 -2.66 -14.56 -3.39
C GLU A 228 -1.77 -13.61 -4.20
N ALA A 229 -1.16 -14.14 -5.26
CA ALA A 229 -0.30 -13.36 -6.13
C ALA A 229 -1.08 -12.22 -6.80
N LEU A 230 -0.48 -11.02 -6.82
CA LEU A 230 -1.09 -9.85 -7.45
C LEU A 230 -1.25 -10.05 -8.95
N LYS A 231 -2.47 -9.91 -9.47
CA LYS A 231 -2.74 -9.97 -10.91
C LYS A 231 -2.15 -8.77 -11.66
N GLN A 232 -2.18 -7.58 -11.06
CA GLN A 232 -1.72 -6.34 -11.68
C GLN A 232 -0.78 -5.56 -10.75
N THR A 233 0.51 -5.57 -11.04
CA THR A 233 1.51 -4.81 -10.26
C THR A 233 1.69 -3.38 -10.73
N SER A 234 1.16 -3.01 -11.92
CA SER A 234 1.37 -1.69 -12.53
C SER A 234 0.95 -0.56 -11.58
N TYR A 235 -0.22 -0.67 -10.95
CA TYR A 235 -0.72 0.34 -10.03
C TYR A 235 0.14 0.44 -8.77
N VAL A 236 0.49 -0.69 -8.15
CA VAL A 236 1.40 -0.71 -6.98
C VAL A 236 2.73 -0.04 -7.34
N LYS A 237 3.32 -0.38 -8.49
CA LYS A 237 4.55 0.25 -8.99
C LYS A 237 4.38 1.75 -9.18
N SER A 238 3.29 2.19 -9.79
CA SER A 238 3.00 3.61 -10.05
C SER A 238 2.85 4.39 -8.75
N ILE A 239 2.13 3.86 -7.76
CA ILE A 239 1.94 4.47 -6.44
C ILE A 239 3.29 4.64 -5.73
N VAL A 240 4.10 3.59 -5.69
CA VAL A 240 5.43 3.62 -5.04
C VAL A 240 6.40 4.58 -5.74
N THR A 241 6.20 4.89 -7.02
CA THR A 241 7.02 5.88 -7.76
C THR A 241 6.38 7.24 -7.97
N ALA A 242 5.18 7.48 -7.44
CA ALA A 242 4.44 8.69 -7.71
C ALA A 242 5.17 9.91 -7.12
N GLN A 243 5.67 10.82 -7.97
CA GLN A 243 6.34 12.06 -7.53
C GLN A 243 5.45 13.30 -7.73
N GLY A 244 4.14 13.10 -7.82
CA GLY A 244 3.21 14.16 -8.19
C GLY A 244 1.75 13.73 -8.12
N LYS A 245 0.93 14.38 -8.94
CA LYS A 245 -0.46 13.99 -9.12
C LYS A 245 -0.57 12.70 -9.95
N MET A 246 -1.56 11.89 -9.63
CA MET A 246 -1.97 10.72 -10.41
C MET A 246 -3.46 10.83 -10.73
N ASP A 247 -3.89 10.14 -11.79
CA ASP A 247 -5.31 9.96 -12.09
C ASP A 247 -5.96 9.09 -11.00
N LEU A 248 -6.93 9.66 -10.31
CA LEU A 248 -7.68 9.03 -9.22
C LEU A 248 -9.17 8.97 -9.58
N GLU A 249 -9.79 7.85 -9.26
CA GLU A 249 -11.20 7.60 -9.51
C GLU A 249 -11.94 7.39 -8.19
N ARG A 250 -12.98 8.18 -7.93
CA ARG A 250 -13.91 7.96 -6.80
C ARG A 250 -15.24 7.47 -7.34
N LYS A 251 -15.92 6.61 -6.59
CA LYS A 251 -17.22 6.04 -7.01
C LYS A 251 -18.24 7.18 -7.22
N GLY A 252 -18.89 7.19 -8.39
CA GLY A 252 -19.89 8.20 -8.74
C GLY A 252 -19.32 9.59 -9.04
N LYS A 253 -18.00 9.72 -9.24
CA LYS A 253 -17.34 10.97 -9.64
C LYS A 253 -16.49 10.75 -10.89
N GLN A 254 -16.28 11.81 -11.67
CA GLN A 254 -15.32 11.80 -12.78
C GLN A 254 -13.89 11.63 -12.24
N SER A 255 -13.01 11.04 -13.04
CA SER A 255 -11.59 10.95 -12.69
C SER A 255 -10.97 12.34 -12.61
N TYR A 256 -9.97 12.51 -11.76
CA TYR A 256 -9.28 13.78 -11.53
C TYR A 256 -7.83 13.54 -11.11
N GLN A 257 -7.02 14.59 -11.19
CA GLN A 257 -5.61 14.55 -10.79
C GLN A 257 -5.47 14.87 -9.29
N GLY A 258 -5.05 13.88 -8.49
CA GLY A 258 -4.86 14.02 -7.04
C GLY A 258 -3.43 13.69 -6.60
N TRP A 259 -2.95 14.35 -5.55
CA TRP A 259 -1.60 14.15 -5.03
C TRP A 259 -1.46 12.78 -4.38
N LEU A 260 -0.47 12.00 -4.82
CA LEU A 260 -0.21 10.67 -4.28
C LEU A 260 1.25 10.50 -3.88
N PHE A 261 1.45 10.17 -2.60
CA PHE A 261 2.76 9.97 -2.00
C PHE A 261 2.77 8.87 -0.94
N SER A 262 1.69 8.08 -0.84
CA SER A 262 1.56 7.04 0.19
C SER A 262 2.62 5.94 0.04
N ARG A 263 3.27 5.59 1.14
CA ARG A 263 4.12 4.39 1.24
C ARG A 263 3.25 3.19 1.57
N LEU A 264 3.68 2.02 1.11
CA LEU A 264 3.01 0.75 1.38
C LEU A 264 3.88 -0.08 2.32
N LEU A 265 3.31 -0.47 3.45
CA LEU A 265 3.88 -1.43 4.39
C LEU A 265 2.93 -2.63 4.48
N ALA A 266 3.48 -3.84 4.44
CA ALA A 266 2.69 -5.04 4.61
C ALA A 266 3.31 -5.97 5.64
N PHE A 267 2.46 -6.59 6.46
CA PHE A 267 2.80 -7.75 7.26
C PHE A 267 2.23 -8.99 6.56
N SER A 268 3.04 -10.04 6.43
CA SER A 268 2.63 -11.25 5.74
C SER A 268 3.22 -12.51 6.35
N ASN A 269 2.60 -13.65 6.03
CA ASN A 269 3.12 -14.98 6.33
C ASN A 269 4.03 -15.54 5.22
N GLY A 270 4.18 -14.81 4.11
CA GLY A 270 5.13 -15.17 3.07
C GLY A 270 5.43 -13.99 2.16
N ASP A 271 5.85 -14.32 0.94
CA ASP A 271 6.33 -13.32 -0.01
C ASP A 271 5.21 -12.69 -0.84
N LEU A 272 5.32 -11.38 -1.10
CA LEU A 272 4.42 -10.69 -2.03
C LEU A 272 4.76 -11.07 -3.47
N GLN A 273 3.97 -12.00 -4.01
CA GLN A 273 4.13 -12.49 -5.37
C GLN A 273 3.28 -11.73 -6.37
N ALA A 274 3.67 -11.82 -7.65
CA ALA A 274 2.95 -11.23 -8.77
C ALA A 274 2.68 -12.31 -9.82
N LEU A 275 1.42 -12.44 -10.24
CA LEU A 275 0.99 -13.53 -11.12
C LEU A 275 1.63 -13.43 -12.52
N TYR A 276 1.79 -12.20 -13.03
CA TYR A 276 2.26 -11.95 -14.40
C TYR A 276 3.47 -11.02 -14.50
N ASP A 277 3.92 -10.38 -13.42
CA ASP A 277 5.04 -9.44 -13.46
C ASP A 277 6.27 -10.03 -12.77
N ARG A 278 7.29 -10.32 -13.57
CA ARG A 278 8.58 -10.81 -13.11
C ARG A 278 9.71 -9.84 -13.38
N SER A 279 9.37 -8.64 -13.82
CA SER A 279 10.36 -7.62 -14.09
C SER A 279 11.04 -7.23 -12.78
N ASP A 280 12.31 -6.87 -12.89
CA ASP A 280 13.03 -6.19 -11.82
C ASP A 280 12.27 -4.95 -11.32
N GLY A 281 11.44 -4.34 -12.18
CA GLY A 281 10.57 -3.22 -11.84
C GLY A 281 9.69 -3.45 -10.61
N PHE A 282 9.10 -4.62 -10.43
CA PHE A 282 8.28 -4.86 -9.24
C PHE A 282 9.15 -5.17 -8.02
N TYR A 283 10.08 -6.12 -8.14
CA TYR A 283 10.86 -6.63 -7.01
C TYR A 283 11.86 -5.62 -6.46
N ARG A 284 12.51 -4.79 -7.30
CA ARG A 284 13.45 -3.77 -6.79
C ARG A 284 12.78 -2.76 -5.86
N ARG A 285 11.45 -2.59 -5.95
CA ARG A 285 10.69 -1.68 -5.10
C ARG A 285 10.39 -2.28 -3.72
N GLN A 286 10.64 -3.57 -3.49
CA GLN A 286 10.36 -4.23 -2.23
C GLN A 286 11.60 -4.25 -1.33
N LEU A 287 11.45 -3.78 -0.09
CA LEU A 287 12.32 -4.08 1.04
C LEU A 287 11.70 -5.24 1.80
N VAL A 288 12.27 -6.44 1.69
CA VAL A 288 11.72 -7.65 2.32
C VAL A 288 12.52 -8.01 3.56
N LEU A 289 11.94 -7.75 4.73
CA LEU A 289 12.49 -8.10 6.03
C LEU A 289 11.87 -9.41 6.52
N THR A 290 12.61 -10.17 7.32
CA THR A 290 12.14 -11.44 7.91
C THR A 290 12.16 -11.32 9.41
N ALA A 291 10.99 -11.52 10.03
CA ALA A 291 10.86 -11.64 11.47
C ALA A 291 11.58 -12.89 11.97
N LYS A 292 12.22 -12.78 13.13
CA LYS A 292 12.78 -13.91 13.86
C LYS A 292 11.66 -14.84 14.31
N GLU A 293 11.95 -16.14 14.36
CA GLU A 293 11.03 -17.11 14.93
C GLU A 293 10.75 -16.77 16.40
N LYS A 294 9.49 -16.92 16.80
CA LYS A 294 9.08 -16.75 18.19
C LYS A 294 9.68 -17.87 19.04
N PRO A 295 10.42 -17.58 20.13
CA PRO A 295 10.86 -18.59 21.09
C PRO A 295 9.67 -19.35 21.69
N ALA A 296 9.78 -20.67 21.85
CA ALA A 296 8.68 -21.53 22.28
C ALA A 296 8.14 -21.16 23.68
N ASP A 297 9.00 -20.61 24.54
CA ASP A 297 8.72 -20.19 25.91
C ASP A 297 8.41 -18.69 26.05
N ARG A 298 8.32 -17.95 24.93
CA ARG A 298 8.03 -16.51 24.96
C ARG A 298 6.64 -16.24 25.51
N VAL A 299 6.58 -15.51 26.62
CA VAL A 299 5.35 -14.95 27.18
C VAL A 299 5.04 -13.62 26.48
N ASP A 300 3.88 -13.55 25.83
CA ASP A 300 3.44 -12.34 25.14
C ASP A 300 2.83 -11.35 26.14
N ASP A 301 3.36 -10.13 26.19
CA ASP A 301 2.77 -9.04 26.98
C ASP A 301 1.57 -8.42 26.22
N PRO A 302 0.33 -8.58 26.70
CA PRO A 302 -0.85 -8.05 26.01
C PRO A 302 -0.88 -6.52 25.98
N TYR A 303 -0.09 -5.85 26.82
CA TYR A 303 -0.01 -4.39 26.88
C TYR A 303 1.22 -3.82 26.18
N LEU A 304 1.99 -4.65 25.45
CA LEU A 304 3.21 -4.22 24.77
C LEU A 304 2.97 -3.04 23.84
N ALA A 305 1.87 -3.06 23.06
CA ALA A 305 1.48 -1.97 22.18
C ALA A 305 1.33 -0.65 22.95
N GLU A 306 0.60 -0.68 24.06
CA GLU A 306 0.32 0.50 24.89
C GLU A 306 1.58 1.04 25.57
N LYS A 307 2.50 0.15 25.96
CA LYS A 307 3.82 0.55 26.46
C LYS A 307 4.65 1.25 25.39
N MET A 308 4.72 0.70 24.18
CA MET A 308 5.46 1.32 23.07
C MET A 308 4.82 2.64 22.61
N LYS A 309 3.49 2.76 22.61
CA LYS A 309 2.80 4.02 22.28
C LYS A 309 3.16 5.16 23.25
N LYS A 310 3.45 4.86 24.51
CA LYS A 310 3.95 5.87 25.47
C LYS A 310 5.35 6.40 25.11
N GLU A 311 6.11 5.66 24.31
CA GLU A 311 7.42 6.09 23.79
C GLU A 311 7.30 6.81 22.42
N ALA A 312 6.10 7.24 21.99
CA ALA A 312 5.87 7.80 20.65
C ALA A 312 6.81 8.98 20.30
N GLU A 313 7.09 9.89 21.23
CA GLU A 313 8.03 11.01 21.02
C GLU A 313 9.47 10.50 20.81
N SER A 314 9.89 9.48 21.56
CA SER A 314 11.20 8.85 21.43
C SER A 314 11.32 8.04 20.13
N ILE A 315 10.26 7.34 19.75
CA ILE A 315 10.16 6.61 18.47
C ILE A 315 10.19 7.59 17.30
N PHE A 316 9.53 8.75 17.43
CA PHE A 316 9.63 9.83 16.45
C PHE A 316 11.08 10.28 16.26
N LEU A 317 11.82 10.58 17.32
CA LEU A 317 13.23 10.96 17.21
C LEU A 317 14.08 9.86 16.58
N TRP A 318 13.83 8.60 16.95
CA TRP A 318 14.50 7.44 16.37
C TRP A 318 14.23 7.32 14.86
N ALA A 319 12.97 7.48 14.43
CA ALA A 319 12.58 7.48 13.02
C ALA A 319 13.15 8.68 12.25
N PHE A 320 13.14 9.87 12.87
CA PHE A 320 13.68 11.09 12.27
C PHE A 320 15.18 10.98 12.00
N LYS A 321 15.96 10.38 12.90
CA LYS A 321 17.38 10.04 12.65
C LYS A 321 17.54 9.11 11.43
N GLY A 322 16.62 8.14 11.27
CA GLY A 322 16.55 7.29 10.08
C GLY A 322 16.29 8.07 8.80
N LEU A 323 15.31 8.98 8.82
CA LEU A 323 15.02 9.87 7.70
C LEU A 323 16.24 10.72 7.32
N GLN A 324 16.91 11.33 8.28
CA GLN A 324 18.09 12.15 8.04
C GLN A 324 19.23 11.34 7.42
N ARG A 325 19.41 10.07 7.82
CA ARG A 325 20.36 9.15 7.18
C ARG A 325 19.96 8.87 5.74
N LEU A 326 18.69 8.51 5.50
CA LEU A 326 18.16 8.22 4.16
C LEU A 326 18.31 9.41 3.21
N VAL A 327 18.02 10.63 3.67
CA VAL A 327 18.17 11.86 2.87
C VAL A 327 19.63 12.11 2.51
N ARG A 328 20.56 11.96 3.47
CA ARG A 328 22.01 12.06 3.21
C ARG A 328 22.51 11.03 2.19
N GLN A 329 21.88 9.86 2.15
CA GLN A 329 22.17 8.81 1.17
C GLN A 329 21.43 9.00 -0.17
N ASN A 330 20.79 10.17 -0.39
CA ASN A 330 19.99 10.46 -1.57
C ASN A 330 18.87 9.43 -1.80
N PHE A 331 18.13 9.11 -0.73
CA PHE A 331 17.01 8.16 -0.73
C PHE A 331 17.38 6.73 -1.14
N LYS A 332 18.66 6.36 -1.03
CA LYS A 332 19.11 4.97 -1.16
C LYS A 332 19.05 4.32 0.21
N PHE A 333 18.17 3.34 0.36
CA PHE A 333 18.04 2.58 1.59
C PHE A 333 19.29 1.76 1.88
N THR A 334 19.63 1.69 3.16
CA THR A 334 20.52 0.67 3.69
C THR A 334 19.84 -0.69 3.50
N GLU A 335 20.49 -1.61 2.80
CA GLU A 335 19.98 -2.97 2.55
C GLU A 335 21.03 -3.97 3.06
N SER A 336 20.68 -4.75 4.08
CA SER A 336 21.49 -5.85 4.58
C SER A 336 21.66 -6.95 3.51
N PRO A 337 22.68 -7.82 3.61
CA PRO A 337 22.78 -9.01 2.75
C PRO A 337 21.52 -9.87 2.80
N ARG A 338 20.87 -9.97 3.97
CA ARG A 338 19.61 -10.72 4.17
C ARG A 338 18.46 -10.11 3.38
N ILE A 339 18.27 -8.79 3.43
CA ILE A 339 17.21 -8.11 2.66
C ILE A 339 17.41 -8.30 1.15
N LYS A 340 18.67 -8.21 0.68
CA LYS A 340 19.00 -8.47 -0.73
C LYS A 340 18.70 -9.92 -1.12
N ALA A 341 19.12 -10.88 -0.29
CA ALA A 341 18.86 -12.30 -0.51
C ALA A 341 17.35 -12.61 -0.50
N ASN A 342 16.59 -12.03 0.45
CA ASN A 342 15.14 -12.16 0.51
C ASN A 342 14.47 -11.67 -0.78
N ARG A 343 14.87 -10.51 -1.31
CA ARG A 343 14.35 -10.01 -2.58
C ARG A 343 14.66 -10.95 -3.75
N GLU A 344 15.87 -11.50 -3.82
CA GLU A 344 16.22 -12.47 -4.85
C GLU A 344 15.46 -13.80 -4.68
N ASN A 345 15.19 -14.23 -3.44
CA ASN A 345 14.35 -15.40 -3.15
C ASN A 345 12.93 -15.20 -3.65
N VAL A 346 12.28 -14.08 -3.30
CA VAL A 346 10.94 -13.73 -3.78
C VAL A 346 10.84 -13.77 -5.30
N LYS A 347 11.89 -13.30 -5.98
CA LYS A 347 11.98 -13.30 -7.44
C LYS A 347 12.13 -14.71 -8.02
N ARG A 348 12.85 -15.61 -7.32
CA ARG A 348 13.08 -17.01 -7.70
C ARG A 348 11.88 -17.90 -7.41
N ASP A 349 11.24 -17.75 -6.26
CA ASP A 349 10.12 -18.59 -5.80
C ASP A 349 8.86 -18.41 -6.65
N ASN A 350 8.76 -17.31 -7.41
CA ASN A 350 7.74 -17.13 -8.46
C ASN A 350 8.05 -17.92 -9.76
N ASN A 351 8.90 -18.95 -9.67
CA ASN A 351 9.32 -19.80 -10.77
C ASN A 351 9.20 -21.29 -10.42
N ASN A 352 7.95 -21.77 -10.34
CA ASN A 352 7.63 -23.21 -10.22
C ASN A 352 8.13 -24.07 -11.40
N VAL A 353 8.80 -23.48 -12.40
CA VAL A 353 9.56 -24.22 -13.42
C VAL A 353 10.72 -24.98 -12.79
N LEU A 354 11.36 -24.46 -11.74
CA LEU A 354 12.42 -25.21 -11.05
C LEU A 354 11.87 -26.46 -10.38
N GLU A 355 10.75 -26.34 -9.65
CA GLU A 355 10.06 -27.47 -9.03
C GLU A 355 9.58 -28.48 -10.08
N PHE A 356 9.04 -28.01 -11.21
CA PHE A 356 8.72 -28.88 -12.35
C PHE A 356 9.96 -29.59 -12.91
N LEU A 357 11.08 -28.89 -13.07
CA LEU A 357 12.33 -29.47 -13.59
C LEU A 357 12.95 -30.49 -12.64
N GLU A 358 12.68 -30.36 -11.35
CA GLU A 358 13.13 -31.27 -10.29
C GLU A 358 12.09 -32.37 -9.99
N SER A 359 10.91 -32.31 -10.62
CA SER A 359 9.84 -33.30 -10.45
C SER A 359 10.15 -34.63 -11.15
N GLU A 360 9.73 -35.73 -10.53
CA GLU A 360 9.82 -37.06 -11.12
C GLU A 360 8.57 -37.38 -11.95
N GLY A 361 8.75 -38.08 -13.07
CA GLY A 361 7.63 -38.63 -13.86
C GLY A 361 7.12 -37.76 -15.02
N TYR A 362 7.49 -36.47 -15.07
CA TYR A 362 7.05 -35.54 -16.13
C TYR A 362 8.07 -35.37 -17.24
N ILE A 363 9.32 -35.12 -16.86
CA ILE A 363 10.45 -34.95 -17.76
C ILE A 363 11.66 -35.77 -17.29
N ARG A 364 12.63 -35.97 -18.18
CA ARG A 364 13.92 -36.59 -17.87
C ARG A 364 15.03 -35.82 -18.58
N PHE A 365 16.09 -35.50 -17.87
CA PHE A 365 17.31 -34.98 -18.50
C PHE A 365 18.06 -36.12 -19.19
N GLN A 366 18.35 -35.93 -20.48
CA GLN A 366 19.04 -36.91 -21.32
C GLN A 366 19.73 -36.16 -22.48
N ALA A 367 21.07 -36.24 -22.54
CA ALA A 367 21.89 -35.42 -23.44
C ALA A 367 21.48 -35.51 -24.93
N GLU A 368 21.14 -36.71 -25.40
CA GLU A 368 20.77 -36.96 -26.80
C GLU A 368 19.28 -36.74 -27.09
N ALA A 369 18.48 -36.42 -26.06
CA ALA A 369 17.05 -36.19 -26.24
C ALA A 369 16.78 -34.72 -26.57
N SER A 370 15.62 -34.49 -27.19
CA SER A 370 15.09 -33.15 -27.40
C SER A 370 13.59 -33.14 -27.26
N ALA A 371 13.05 -32.01 -26.80
CA ALA A 371 11.63 -31.76 -26.75
C ALA A 371 11.33 -30.33 -27.24
N SER A 372 10.22 -30.17 -27.96
CA SER A 372 9.76 -28.85 -28.38
C SER A 372 9.28 -28.03 -27.18
N SER A 373 9.33 -26.70 -27.29
CA SER A 373 8.80 -25.81 -26.24
C SER A 373 7.30 -26.07 -25.98
N LYS A 374 6.57 -26.53 -27.00
CA LYS A 374 5.15 -26.92 -26.88
C LYS A 374 5.00 -28.16 -25.99
N GLU A 375 5.73 -29.24 -26.27
CA GLU A 375 5.64 -30.50 -25.51
C GLU A 375 6.05 -30.31 -24.04
N LEU A 376 7.13 -29.56 -23.81
CA LEU A 376 7.58 -29.23 -22.45
C LEU A 376 6.54 -28.40 -21.70
N TYR A 377 5.92 -27.44 -22.39
CA TYR A 377 4.89 -26.61 -21.79
C TYR A 377 3.61 -27.39 -21.48
N GLU A 378 3.20 -28.33 -22.33
CA GLU A 378 2.06 -29.22 -22.08
C GLU A 378 2.31 -30.10 -20.85
N SER A 379 3.50 -30.71 -20.74
CA SER A 379 3.92 -31.48 -19.56
C SER A 379 3.96 -30.62 -18.29
N TYR A 380 4.47 -29.39 -18.38
CA TYR A 380 4.49 -28.42 -17.29
C TYR A 380 3.08 -27.99 -16.85
N ARG A 381 2.16 -27.80 -17.79
CA ARG A 381 0.76 -27.50 -17.46
C ARG A 381 0.08 -28.64 -16.72
N LEU A 382 0.33 -29.88 -17.13
CA LEU A 382 -0.18 -31.06 -16.46
C LEU A 382 0.36 -31.14 -15.03
N TRP A 383 1.68 -30.98 -14.85
CA TRP A 383 2.30 -30.93 -13.52
C TRP A 383 1.67 -29.84 -12.64
N CYS A 384 1.46 -28.64 -13.20
CA CYS A 384 0.81 -27.55 -12.48
C CYS A 384 -0.61 -27.91 -12.04
N GLU A 385 -1.41 -28.50 -12.93
CA GLU A 385 -2.77 -28.94 -12.62
C GLU A 385 -2.80 -29.99 -11.51
N GLU A 386 -1.94 -31.01 -11.60
CA GLU A 386 -1.86 -32.09 -10.61
C GLU A 386 -1.33 -31.63 -9.24
N ASN A 387 -0.49 -30.59 -9.21
CA ASN A 387 0.09 -30.04 -7.98
C ASN A 387 -0.63 -28.79 -7.47
N SER A 388 -1.80 -28.44 -8.03
CA SER A 388 -2.55 -27.21 -7.68
C SER A 388 -1.73 -25.92 -7.82
N MET A 389 -0.76 -25.90 -8.73
CA MET A 389 0.08 -24.76 -9.04
C MET A 389 -0.48 -23.98 -10.23
N THR A 390 -0.25 -22.67 -10.27
CA THR A 390 -0.65 -21.87 -11.43
C THR A 390 0.41 -21.97 -12.53
N ALA A 391 0.02 -22.47 -13.70
CA ALA A 391 0.91 -22.55 -14.86
C ALA A 391 1.28 -21.16 -15.39
N LEU A 392 2.57 -20.95 -15.68
CA LEU A 392 3.05 -19.78 -16.43
C LEU A 392 2.43 -19.74 -17.83
N LYS A 393 2.48 -18.58 -18.50
CA LYS A 393 2.23 -18.52 -19.95
C LYS A 393 3.39 -19.16 -20.72
N ASN A 394 3.12 -19.76 -21.89
CA ASN A 394 4.10 -20.51 -22.69
C ASN A 394 5.43 -19.74 -22.94
N ARG A 395 5.36 -18.47 -23.33
CA ARG A 395 6.56 -17.65 -23.52
C ARG A 395 7.37 -17.48 -22.23
N SER A 396 6.71 -17.20 -21.11
CA SER A 396 7.35 -17.05 -19.81
C SER A 396 7.93 -18.35 -19.26
N PHE A 397 7.32 -19.50 -19.58
CA PHE A 397 7.89 -20.82 -19.31
C PHE A 397 9.17 -21.04 -20.12
N SER A 398 9.15 -20.73 -21.42
CA SER A 398 10.34 -20.84 -22.27
C SER A 398 11.48 -19.93 -21.79
N ASP A 399 11.18 -18.68 -21.43
CA ASP A 399 12.16 -17.74 -20.87
C ASP A 399 12.76 -18.26 -19.56
N ALA A 400 11.94 -18.86 -18.69
CA ALA A 400 12.40 -19.48 -17.44
C ALA A 400 13.30 -20.70 -17.68
N MET A 401 12.97 -21.55 -18.65
CA MET A 401 13.80 -22.69 -19.08
C MET A 401 15.16 -22.22 -19.64
N ILE A 402 15.17 -21.16 -20.45
CA ILE A 402 16.41 -20.55 -20.98
C ILE A 402 17.28 -20.03 -19.83
N ALA A 403 16.69 -19.37 -18.83
CA ALA A 403 17.42 -18.82 -17.70
C ALA A 403 18.16 -19.89 -16.87
N VAL A 404 17.67 -21.13 -16.87
CA VAL A 404 18.25 -22.25 -16.11
C VAL A 404 19.00 -23.26 -17.00
N GLN A 405 19.15 -22.98 -18.30
CA GLN A 405 19.68 -23.93 -19.27
C GLN A 405 21.09 -24.44 -18.90
N ALA A 406 21.95 -23.58 -18.35
CA ALA A 406 23.28 -23.97 -17.89
C ALA A 406 23.26 -24.89 -16.66
N LYS A 407 22.27 -24.74 -15.76
CA LYS A 407 22.14 -25.57 -14.55
C LYS A 407 21.79 -27.02 -14.92
N TYR A 408 20.98 -27.21 -15.96
CA TYR A 408 20.43 -28.51 -16.36
C TYR A 408 21.01 -29.06 -17.68
N ASN A 409 22.10 -28.45 -18.20
CA ASN A 409 22.72 -28.83 -19.47
C ASN A 409 21.74 -28.87 -20.65
N LEU A 410 20.86 -27.87 -20.73
CA LEU A 410 19.91 -27.69 -21.82
C LEU A 410 20.48 -26.73 -22.87
N GLU A 411 20.10 -26.94 -24.13
CA GLU A 411 20.41 -25.99 -25.22
C GLU A 411 19.13 -25.57 -25.92
N HIS A 412 18.81 -24.27 -25.89
CA HIS A 412 17.65 -23.73 -26.58
C HIS A 412 17.94 -23.53 -28.07
N CYS A 413 17.17 -24.20 -28.95
CA CYS A 413 17.41 -24.17 -30.39
C CYS A 413 16.10 -24.25 -31.21
N ASN A 414 16.20 -23.94 -32.51
CA ASN A 414 15.08 -23.97 -33.47
C ASN A 414 15.19 -25.11 -34.50
N THR A 415 16.03 -26.11 -34.21
CA THR A 415 16.30 -27.27 -35.07
C THR A 415 15.47 -28.49 -34.67
N ILE A 416 14.70 -28.41 -33.57
CA ILE A 416 13.85 -29.49 -33.09
C ILE A 416 12.71 -29.73 -34.08
N LYS A 417 12.43 -31.01 -34.39
CA LYS A 417 11.30 -31.41 -35.24
C LYS A 417 10.14 -31.83 -34.36
N ASN A 418 8.95 -31.28 -34.62
CA ASN A 418 7.72 -31.75 -33.97
C ASN A 418 7.21 -33.05 -34.60
N SER A 419 6.14 -33.61 -34.05
CA SER A 419 5.47 -34.83 -34.56
C SER A 419 5.02 -34.75 -36.03
N ALA A 420 4.79 -33.54 -36.56
CA ALA A 420 4.45 -33.30 -37.96
C ALA A 420 5.69 -33.02 -38.85
N GLY A 421 6.91 -33.22 -38.34
CA GLY A 421 8.17 -33.03 -39.07
C GLY A 421 8.60 -31.57 -39.28
N ARG A 422 7.89 -30.59 -38.70
CA ARG A 422 8.17 -29.16 -38.84
C ARG A 422 9.24 -28.73 -37.83
N ARG A 423 10.15 -27.83 -38.25
CA ARG A 423 11.11 -27.19 -37.34
C ARG A 423 10.40 -26.23 -36.39
N VAL A 424 10.66 -26.39 -35.10
CA VAL A 424 10.08 -25.60 -34.02
C VAL A 424 11.15 -25.25 -32.98
N TRP A 425 10.88 -24.25 -32.15
CA TRP A 425 11.68 -23.95 -30.98
C TRP A 425 11.53 -25.06 -29.92
N GLY A 426 12.62 -25.36 -29.24
CA GLY A 426 12.68 -26.37 -28.19
C GLY A 426 14.03 -26.40 -27.49
N PHE A 427 14.25 -27.48 -26.74
CA PHE A 427 15.45 -27.70 -25.94
C PHE A 427 16.01 -29.09 -26.23
N THR A 428 17.34 -29.18 -26.39
CA THR A 428 18.07 -30.45 -26.28
C THR A 428 18.43 -30.72 -24.82
N GLY A 429 18.82 -31.97 -24.51
CA GLY A 429 19.19 -32.37 -23.16
C GLY A 429 17.99 -32.78 -22.29
N VAL A 430 16.77 -32.79 -22.83
CA VAL A 430 15.54 -33.10 -22.09
C VAL A 430 14.54 -33.91 -22.93
N LYS A 431 13.84 -34.82 -22.25
CA LYS A 431 12.77 -35.65 -22.80
C LYS A 431 11.50 -35.48 -21.97
N VAL A 432 10.35 -35.36 -22.62
CA VAL A 432 9.05 -35.44 -21.95
C VAL A 432 8.67 -36.92 -21.76
N ILE A 433 8.32 -37.30 -20.53
CA ILE A 433 7.89 -38.66 -20.15
C ILE A 433 6.36 -38.78 -20.19
N THR A 434 5.65 -37.74 -19.76
CA THR A 434 4.19 -37.71 -19.76
C THR A 434 3.64 -37.86 -21.17
N LYS A 435 2.92 -38.96 -21.42
CA LYS A 435 2.07 -39.07 -22.61
C LYS A 435 0.80 -38.28 -22.35
N PRO A 436 0.42 -37.31 -23.19
CA PRO A 436 -0.87 -36.65 -23.05
C PRO A 436 -1.96 -37.72 -23.25
N PHE A 437 -2.74 -38.00 -22.22
CA PHE A 437 -4.07 -38.55 -22.43
C PHE A 437 -4.89 -37.43 -23.06
N TYR A 438 -5.05 -37.50 -24.38
CA TYR A 438 -6.06 -36.75 -25.09
C TYR A 438 -7.42 -37.24 -24.54
N THR A 439 -7.97 -36.58 -23.52
CA THR A 439 -9.43 -36.51 -23.44
C THR A 439 -9.82 -35.47 -24.48
N ASP A 440 -10.10 -35.94 -25.69
CA ASP A 440 -10.91 -35.15 -26.62
C ASP A 440 -12.10 -34.63 -25.82
N GLY A 441 -12.26 -33.30 -25.83
CA GLY A 441 -13.44 -32.67 -25.30
C GLY A 441 -14.64 -33.36 -25.93
N PHE A 442 -15.55 -33.83 -25.08
CA PHE A 442 -16.86 -34.28 -25.47
C PHE A 442 -17.40 -33.34 -26.55
N MET A 443 -17.50 -33.89 -27.77
CA MET A 443 -18.46 -33.40 -28.74
C MET A 443 -19.82 -33.41 -28.07
N ASP A 444 -20.53 -32.32 -28.29
CA ASP A 444 -21.93 -32.10 -27.96
C ASP A 444 -22.80 -33.15 -28.69
N ASP A 445 -22.82 -34.38 -28.19
CA ASP A 445 -23.81 -35.38 -28.53
C ASP A 445 -24.83 -35.45 -27.39
N SER A 446 -25.88 -34.64 -27.57
CA SER A 446 -27.27 -34.94 -27.27
C SER A 446 -27.53 -35.93 -26.14
N GLN A 447 -28.15 -35.44 -25.06
CA GLN A 447 -28.74 -36.27 -24.01
C GLN A 447 -29.70 -37.30 -24.63
N CYS A 448 -29.23 -38.52 -24.85
CA CYS A 448 -30.11 -39.67 -25.02
C CYS A 448 -30.88 -39.86 -23.71
N THR A 449 -32.14 -39.42 -23.76
CA THR A 449 -33.23 -39.74 -22.83
C THR A 449 -33.14 -41.20 -22.38
N TYR A 450 -32.93 -41.38 -21.07
CA TYR A 450 -33.16 -42.62 -20.37
C TYR A 450 -34.68 -42.85 -20.33
N VAL A 451 -35.20 -43.81 -21.10
CA VAL A 451 -36.58 -44.30 -20.95
C VAL A 451 -36.55 -45.57 -20.12
N PRO A 452 -37.10 -45.59 -18.90
CA PRO A 452 -37.19 -46.80 -18.08
C PRO A 452 -38.10 -47.85 -18.74
N LYS A 453 -37.60 -49.09 -18.85
CA LYS A 453 -38.37 -50.26 -19.31
C LYS A 453 -39.37 -50.72 -18.24
N GLU A 454 -40.46 -49.98 -18.02
CA GLU A 454 -41.64 -50.49 -17.30
C GLU A 454 -42.99 -49.96 -17.84
N TRP A 455 -43.06 -49.50 -19.09
CA TRP A 455 -44.34 -49.14 -19.75
C TRP A 455 -44.46 -49.79 -21.14
N THR A 456 -44.35 -51.12 -21.14
CA THR A 456 -44.98 -51.98 -22.16
C THR A 456 -45.90 -52.94 -21.44
N ASN A 457 -47.18 -52.56 -21.35
CA ASN A 457 -48.36 -53.43 -21.41
C ASN A 457 -49.56 -52.60 -21.84
#